data_AF-A0A3C1CCL4-F1
#
_entry.id   AF-A0A3C1CCL4-F1
#
_cell.length_a   1.000
_cell.length_b   1.000
_cell.length_c   1.000
_cell.angle_alpha   90.00
_cell.angle_beta   90.00
_cell.angle_gamma   90.00
#
_symmetry.space_group_name_H-M   'P 1'
#
loop_
_entity.id
_entity.type
_entity.pdbx_description
1 polymer ?
#
loop_
_entity_poly.entity_id
_entity_poly.type
_entity_poly.pdbx_seq_one_letter_code
_entity_poly.pdbx_strand_id
1 'polypeptide(L)' 'KPIAASKISYKEKREFEQLGTEIETLTAAKESYSTQLNSGTLTFDELQKIAIELEKTIQLLDEKELRWLELSEKIN' A
#
# COMPACT_ATOMS: atom_id res chain seq x y z
N LYS A 1 5.39 -38.92 -7.15
CA LYS A 1 6.53 -38.03 -6.82
C LYS A 1 5.93 -36.79 -6.15
N PRO A 2 6.21 -36.49 -4.88
CA PRO A 2 5.58 -35.33 -4.26
C PRO A 2 6.13 -34.07 -4.93
N ILE A 3 5.22 -33.20 -5.34
CA ILE A 3 5.51 -31.94 -6.03
C ILE A 3 6.29 -31.09 -5.04
N ALA A 4 7.49 -30.65 -5.45
CA ALA A 4 8.37 -29.86 -4.60
C ALA A 4 7.61 -28.65 -4.06
N ALA A 5 7.53 -28.54 -2.72
CA ALA A 5 7.11 -27.33 -2.05
C ALA A 5 7.91 -26.17 -2.66
N SER A 6 7.24 -25.34 -3.45
CA SER A 6 7.90 -24.22 -4.14
C SER A 6 8.20 -23.19 -3.07
N LYS A 7 9.37 -23.34 -2.44
CA LYS A 7 9.91 -22.36 -1.50
C LYS A 7 9.99 -21.04 -2.26
N ILE A 8 9.13 -20.11 -1.89
CA ILE A 8 9.21 -18.70 -2.24
C ILE A 8 10.67 -18.25 -2.26
N SER A 9 11.06 -17.50 -3.30
CA SER A 9 12.43 -16.99 -3.42
C SER A 9 12.74 -16.01 -2.29
N TYR A 10 14.02 -15.91 -1.88
CA TYR A 10 14.47 -14.88 -0.93
C TYR A 10 14.00 -13.48 -1.34
N LYS A 11 13.97 -13.20 -2.66
CA LYS A 11 13.49 -11.94 -3.21
C LYS A 11 12.00 -11.69 -2.92
N GLU A 12 11.15 -12.69 -3.11
CA GLU A 12 9.71 -12.59 -2.89
C GLU A 12 9.38 -12.47 -1.39
N LYS A 13 10.14 -13.16 -0.53
CA LYS A 13 10.00 -12.97 0.94
C LYS A 13 10.31 -11.54 1.36
N ARG A 14 11.38 -10.97 0.78
CA ARG A 14 11.80 -9.58 1.03
C ARG A 14 10.80 -8.57 0.45
N GLU A 15 10.20 -8.88 -0.70
CA GLU A 15 9.09 -8.12 -1.30
C GLU A 15 7.88 -8.10 -0.37
N PHE A 16 7.48 -9.26 0.18
CA PHE A 16 6.36 -9.35 1.13
C PHE A 16 6.56 -8.49 2.39
N GLU A 17 7.74 -8.57 3.02
CA GLU A 17 8.07 -7.73 4.19
C GLU A 17 8.05 -6.24 3.83
N GLN A 18 8.62 -5.87 2.68
CA GLN A 18 8.66 -4.49 2.21
C GLN A 18 7.27 -3.95 1.87
N LEU A 19 6.44 -4.75 1.21
CA LEU A 19 5.05 -4.41 0.89
C LEU A 19 4.24 -4.16 2.16
N GLY A 20 4.43 -4.95 3.21
CA GLY A 20 3.78 -4.70 4.50
C GLY A 20 4.09 -3.31 5.06
N THR A 21 5.37 -2.94 5.10
CA THR A 21 5.79 -1.60 5.54
C THR A 21 5.31 -0.49 4.62
N GLU A 22 5.30 -0.71 3.29
CA GLU A 22 4.78 0.25 2.33
C GLU A 22 3.27 0.47 2.50
N ILE A 23 2.49 -0.60 2.73
CA ILE A 23 1.05 -0.52 2.99
C ILE A 23 0.77 0.26 4.27
N GLU A 24 1.51 0.01 5.36
CA GLU A 24 1.38 0.79 6.60
C GLU A 24 1.70 2.28 6.37
N THR A 25 2.76 2.56 5.62
CA THR A 25 3.17 3.94 5.29
C THR A 25 2.12 4.65 4.44
N LEU A 26 1.59 3.98 3.43
CA LEU A 26 0.55 4.52 2.54
C LEU A 26 -0.77 4.72 3.30
N THR A 27 -1.10 3.85 4.25
CA THR A 27 -2.27 4.01 5.12
C THR A 27 -2.12 5.25 5.99
N ALA A 28 -0.96 5.44 6.61
CA ALA A 28 -0.67 6.65 7.39
C ALA A 28 -0.71 7.92 6.53
N ALA A 29 -0.19 7.86 5.29
CA ALA A 29 -0.26 8.96 4.34
C ALA A 29 -1.70 9.29 3.97
N LYS A 30 -2.54 8.28 3.68
CA LYS A 30 -3.98 8.43 3.43
C LYS A 30 -4.69 9.13 4.60
N GLU A 31 -4.42 8.72 5.83
CA GLU A 31 -4.99 9.36 7.02
C GLU A 31 -4.51 10.81 7.18
N SER A 32 -3.23 11.07 6.89
CA SER A 32 -2.66 12.42 6.90
C SER A 32 -3.35 13.32 5.87
N TYR A 33 -3.54 12.83 4.63
CA TYR A 33 -4.26 13.56 3.59
C TYR A 33 -5.71 13.81 3.96
N SER A 34 -6.40 12.81 4.50
CA SER A 34 -7.77 12.98 5.00
C SER A 34 -7.85 14.03 6.11
N THR A 35 -6.90 14.00 7.06
CA THR A 35 -6.82 15.01 8.14
C THR A 35 -6.58 16.41 7.58
N GLN A 36 -5.68 16.54 6.60
CA GLN A 36 -5.39 17.79 5.92
C GLN A 36 -6.62 18.32 5.16
N LEU A 37 -7.36 17.47 4.45
CA LEU A 37 -8.61 17.87 3.79
C LEU A 37 -9.68 18.35 4.78
N ASN A 38 -9.72 17.76 5.98
CA ASN A 38 -10.67 18.14 7.04
C ASN A 38 -10.19 19.32 7.91
N SER A 39 -8.94 19.78 7.79
CA SER A 39 -8.40 20.84 8.66
C SER A 39 -9.00 22.21 8.35
N GLY A 40 -9.56 22.42 7.16
CA GLY A 40 -10.14 23.69 6.72
C GLY A 40 -9.14 24.84 6.56
N THR A 41 -7.83 24.56 6.68
CA THR A 41 -6.75 25.56 6.58
C THR A 41 -6.13 25.67 5.19
N LEU A 42 -6.47 24.74 4.28
CA LEU A 42 -5.87 24.61 2.96
C LEU A 42 -6.57 25.50 1.93
N THR A 43 -5.79 25.95 0.95
CA THR A 43 -6.32 26.64 -0.22
C THR A 43 -7.01 25.68 -1.18
N PHE A 44 -7.85 26.19 -2.08
CA PHE A 44 -8.54 25.36 -3.09
C PHE A 44 -7.58 24.53 -3.96
N ASP A 45 -6.43 25.10 -4.33
CA ASP A 45 -5.40 24.42 -5.11
C ASP A 45 -4.74 23.27 -4.32
N GLU A 46 -4.46 23.50 -3.04
CA GLU A 46 -3.92 22.47 -2.16
C GLU A 46 -4.95 21.38 -1.87
N LEU A 47 -6.21 21.73 -1.66
CA LEU A 47 -7.30 20.77 -1.48
C LEU A 47 -7.42 19.85 -2.71
N GLN A 48 -7.39 20.41 -3.93
CA GLN A 48 -7.41 19.60 -5.14
C GLN A 48 -6.17 18.69 -5.24
N LYS A 49 -4.98 19.22 -4.97
CA LYS A 49 -3.75 18.42 -4.98
C LYS A 49 -3.82 17.26 -3.99
N ILE A 50 -4.19 17.53 -2.75
CA ILE A 50 -4.29 16.49 -1.72
C ILE A 50 -5.38 15.47 -2.06
N ALA A 51 -6.51 15.89 -2.62
CA ALA A 51 -7.55 14.96 -3.07
C ALA A 51 -7.02 14.02 -4.17
N ILE A 52 -6.26 14.53 -5.14
CA ILE A 52 -5.64 13.74 -6.20
C ILE A 52 -4.59 12.78 -5.62
N GLU A 53 -3.72 13.27 -4.72
CA GLU A 53 -2.70 12.44 -4.09
C GLU A 53 -3.31 11.36 -3.18
N LEU A 54 -4.42 11.68 -2.50
CA LEU A 54 -5.19 10.72 -1.71
C LEU A 54 -5.76 9.62 -2.61
N GLU A 55 -6.38 9.97 -3.74
CA GLU A 55 -6.92 8.99 -4.69
C GLU A 55 -5.81 8.07 -5.23
N LYS A 56 -4.67 8.63 -5.64
CA LYS A 56 -3.50 7.84 -6.06
C LYS A 56 -2.96 6.96 -4.95
N THR A 57 -2.92 7.46 -3.72
CA THR A 57 -2.46 6.70 -2.55
C THR A 57 -3.37 5.51 -2.29
N ILE A 58 -4.69 5.70 -2.42
CA ILE A 58 -5.67 4.61 -2.28
C ILE A 58 -5.48 3.58 -3.40
N GLN A 59 -5.35 4.00 -4.65
CA GLN A 59 -5.11 3.08 -5.77
C GLN A 59 -3.82 2.28 -5.57
N LEU A 60 -2.74 2.95 -5.17
CA LEU A 60 -1.46 2.30 -4.90
C LEU A 60 -1.54 1.34 -3.71
N LEU A 61 -2.31 1.69 -2.67
CA LEU A 61 -2.56 0.82 -1.53
C LEU A 61 -3.25 -0.47 -1.99
N ASP A 62 -4.36 -0.37 -2.72
CA ASP A 62 -5.10 -1.53 -3.26
C ASP A 62 -4.20 -2.44 -4.12
N GLU A 63 -3.38 -1.87 -5.01
CA GLU A 63 -2.44 -2.64 -5.83
C GLU A 63 -1.40 -3.38 -4.99
N LYS A 64 -0.86 -2.72 -3.96
CA LYS A 64 0.14 -3.28 -3.05
C LYS A 64 -0.46 -4.33 -2.13
N GLU A 65 -1.68 -4.12 -1.64
CA GLU A 65 -2.44 -5.06 -0.82
C GLU A 65 -2.78 -6.33 -1.61
N LEU A 66 -3.22 -6.20 -2.87
CA LEU A 66 -3.46 -7.34 -3.74
C LEU A 66 -2.17 -8.16 -3.93
N ARG A 67 -1.06 -7.49 -4.22
CA ARG A 67 0.25 -8.16 -4.38
C ARG A 67 0.70 -8.83 -3.09
N TRP A 68 0.50 -8.17 -1.95
CA TRP A 68 0.82 -8.70 -0.64
C TRP A 68 -0.01 -9.95 -0.32
N LEU A 69 -1.30 -9.96 -0.68
CA LEU A 69 -2.18 -11.13 -0.56
C LEU A 69 -1.67 -12.29 -1.43
N GLU A 70 -1.36 -12.04 -2.71
CA GLU A 70 -0.80 -13.08 -3.60
C GLU A 70 0.49 -13.69 -3.05
N LEU A 71 1.36 -12.88 -2.46
CA LEU A 71 2.59 -13.36 -1.82
C LEU A 71 2.30 -14.09 -0.52
N SER A 72 1.34 -13.62 0.29
CA SER A 72 0.89 -14.27 1.50
C SER A 72 0.42 -15.69 1.21
N GLU A 73 -0.42 -15.88 0.18
CA GLU A 73 -0.91 -17.20 -0.24
C GLU A 73 0.21 -18.13 -0.74
N LYS A 74 1.31 -17.58 -1.25
CA LYS A 74 2.50 -18.37 -1.64
C LYS A 74 3.41 -18.72 -0.47
N ILE A 75 3.41 -17.90 0.58
CA ILE A 75 4.20 -18.09 1.80
C ILE A 75 3.53 -19.10 2.74
N ASN A 76 2.20 -19.04 2.81
CA ASN A 76 1.35 -19.87 3.65
C ASN A 76 1.23 -21.32 3.12
#